data_AF-A0ABD5AEZ5-F1
#
_entry.id   AF-A0ABD5AEZ5-F1
#
_cell.length_a   1.000
_cell.length_b   1.000
_cell.length_c   1.000
_cell.angle_alpha   90.00
_cell.angle_beta   90.00
_cell.angle_gamma   90.00
#
_symmetry.space_group_name_H-M   'P 1'
#
loop_
_entity.id
_entity.type
_entity.pdbx_description
1 polymer ?
#
loop_
_entity_poly.entity_id
_entity_poly.type
_entity_poly.pdbx_seq_one_letter_code
_entity_poly.pdbx_strand_id
1 'polypeptide(L)'
;MIEPRFYRKPITGAVSECAEMHTLSSLLNVYQNGGVHQASERDLSELKALGFSSLVREIVGTRSMHSYDDIQLICNRLLELTSIDSCKIEFVDDDNFSGLFIIASFKSLLPSISFQSTESGFFAASINYDFSQENQRKLRH
;
A
#
# COMPACT_ATOMS: atom_id res chain seq x y z
N MET A 1 14.06 3.87 -21.88
CA MET A 1 13.33 3.61 -20.62
C MET A 1 13.34 4.90 -19.84
N ILE A 2 12.18 5.46 -19.52
CA ILE A 2 12.08 6.60 -18.61
C ILE A 2 11.82 5.99 -17.23
N GLU A 3 12.80 6.05 -16.34
CA GLU A 3 12.61 5.70 -14.93
C GLU A 3 11.58 6.68 -14.33
N PRO A 4 10.65 6.19 -13.49
CA PRO A 4 9.75 7.08 -12.77
C PRO A 4 10.59 7.94 -11.83
N ARG A 5 10.67 9.24 -12.12
CA ARG A 5 11.24 10.20 -11.19
C ARG A 5 10.24 10.36 -10.05
N PHE A 6 10.60 9.90 -8.86
CA PHE A 6 9.78 10.07 -7.68
C PHE A 6 9.84 11.54 -7.25
N TYR A 7 8.76 12.27 -7.51
CA TYR A 7 8.64 13.66 -7.08
C TYR A 7 8.05 13.69 -5.68
N ARG A 8 8.74 14.36 -4.74
CA ARG A 8 8.21 14.72 -3.43
C ARG A 8 7.20 15.84 -3.64
N LYS A 9 5.91 15.50 -3.63
CA LYS A 9 4.82 16.48 -3.60
C LYS A 9 4.14 16.40 -2.25
N PRO A 10 3.76 17.54 -1.65
CA PRO A 10 2.97 17.55 -0.43
C PRO A 10 1.76 16.64 -0.58
N ILE A 11 1.37 15.99 0.50
CA ILE A 11 0.15 15.20 0.53
C ILE A 11 -1.01 16.19 0.42
N THR A 12 -1.53 16.36 -0.80
CA THR A 12 -2.62 17.29 -1.08
C THR A 12 -3.94 16.51 -1.12
N GLY A 13 -4.73 16.72 -0.08
CA GLY A 13 -6.05 16.13 0.15
C GLY A 13 -6.53 16.63 1.51
N ALA A 14 -7.85 16.69 1.72
CA ALA A 14 -8.40 16.93 3.06
C ALA A 14 -8.12 15.68 3.93
N VAL A 15 -6.85 15.47 4.26
CA VAL A 15 -6.40 14.40 5.13
C VAL A 15 -6.80 14.79 6.55
N SER A 16 -7.42 13.84 7.26
CA SER A 16 -7.82 14.04 8.66
C SER A 16 -6.65 14.56 9.50
N GLU A 17 -6.89 15.56 10.35
CA GLU A 17 -5.88 16.16 11.25
C GLU A 17 -5.24 15.13 12.21
N CYS A 18 -5.82 13.93 12.34
CA CYS A 18 -5.30 12.81 13.14
C CYS A 18 -4.43 11.81 12.36
N ALA A 19 -4.13 12.04 11.08
CA ALA A 19 -3.29 11.11 10.32
C ALA A 19 -1.81 11.27 10.69
N GLU A 20 -1.24 10.28 11.38
CA GLU A 20 0.20 10.22 11.63
C GLU A 20 0.96 9.97 10.32
N MET A 21 2.05 10.71 10.12
CA MET A 21 2.98 10.47 9.00
C MET A 21 4.13 9.60 9.48
N HIS A 22 4.43 8.54 8.73
CA HIS A 22 5.53 7.64 9.01
C HIS A 22 6.61 7.74 7.93
N THR A 23 7.84 7.34 8.24
CA THR A 23 8.82 7.00 7.20
C THR A 23 8.58 5.56 6.73
N LEU A 24 9.01 5.24 5.51
CA LEU A 24 8.91 3.86 5.00
C LEU A 24 9.69 2.89 5.92
N SER A 25 10.85 3.34 6.41
CA SER A 25 11.68 2.60 7.37
C SER A 25 10.96 2.31 8.69
N SER A 26 10.21 3.30 9.21
CA SER A 26 9.44 3.15 10.45
C SER A 26 8.30 2.16 10.28
N LEU A 27 7.52 2.26 9.20
CA LEU A 27 6.46 1.30 8.89
C LEU A 27 7.01 -0.12 8.78
N LEU A 28 8.09 -0.31 8.02
CA LEU A 28 8.70 -1.63 7.84
C LEU A 28 9.20 -2.22 9.17
N ASN A 29 9.76 -1.40 10.05
CA ASN A 29 10.20 -1.84 11.37
C ASN A 29 9.02 -2.26 12.25
N VAL A 30 7.91 -1.52 12.23
CA VAL A 30 6.67 -1.88 12.96
C VAL A 30 6.14 -3.23 12.48
N TYR A 31 6.08 -3.45 11.16
CA TYR A 31 5.56 -4.71 10.62
C TYR A 31 6.49 -5.91 10.87
N GLN A 32 7.80 -5.71 10.84
CA GLN A 32 8.76 -6.78 11.13
C GLN A 32 8.73 -7.20 12.61
N ASN A 33 8.66 -6.23 13.52
CA ASN A 33 8.61 -6.53 14.96
C ASN A 33 7.22 -6.99 15.42
N GLY A 34 6.18 -6.69 14.65
CA GLY A 34 4.79 -7.09 14.91
C GLY A 34 4.48 -8.56 14.66
N GLY A 35 5.47 -9.40 14.30
CA GLY A 35 5.29 -10.85 14.13
C GLY A 35 4.99 -11.30 12.70
N VAL A 36 5.27 -10.47 11.69
CA VAL A 36 5.21 -10.89 10.28
C VAL A 36 6.38 -11.83 10.02
N HIS A 37 6.16 -13.12 10.28
CA HIS A 37 7.06 -14.19 9.90
C HIS A 37 7.22 -14.22 8.38
N GLN A 38 8.33 -14.82 7.90
CA GLN A 38 8.58 -15.00 6.46
C GLN A 38 7.32 -15.51 5.77
N ALA A 39 6.89 -14.77 4.73
CA ALA A 39 5.73 -15.11 3.93
C ALA A 39 5.79 -16.58 3.50
N SER A 40 4.81 -17.39 3.92
CA SER A 40 4.76 -18.77 3.46
C SER A 40 4.32 -18.79 1.99
N GLU A 41 4.99 -19.60 1.15
CA GLU A 41 4.59 -19.77 -0.26
C GLU A 41 3.13 -20.24 -0.39
N ARG A 42 2.65 -20.96 0.63
CA ARG A 42 1.25 -21.38 0.75
C ARG A 42 0.32 -20.18 0.89
N ASP A 43 0.58 -19.27 1.82
CA ASP A 43 -0.27 -18.09 2.02
C ASP A 43 -0.25 -17.17 0.80
N LEU A 44 0.89 -17.05 0.12
CA LEU A 44 1.00 -16.30 -1.14
C LEU A 44 0.15 -16.94 -2.25
N SER A 45 0.17 -18.26 -2.34
CA SER A 45 -0.64 -19.00 -3.32
C SER A 45 -2.13 -18.88 -3.02
N GLU A 46 -2.53 -18.96 -1.76
CA GLU A 46 -3.91 -18.77 -1.32
C GLU A 46 -4.40 -17.34 -1.60
N LEU A 47 -3.61 -16.30 -1.29
CA LEU A 47 -3.95 -14.91 -1.59
C LEU A 47 -4.12 -14.66 -3.11
N LYS A 48 -3.29 -15.29 -3.94
CA LYS A 48 -3.43 -15.27 -5.39
C LYS A 48 -4.71 -15.98 -5.86
N ALA A 49 -5.02 -17.13 -5.28
CA ALA A 49 -6.23 -17.90 -5.60
C ALA A 49 -7.53 -17.14 -5.24
N LEU A 50 -7.48 -16.33 -4.17
CA LEU A 50 -8.57 -15.41 -3.80
C LEU A 50 -8.73 -14.23 -4.78
N GLY A 51 -7.85 -14.10 -5.77
CA GLY A 51 -7.99 -13.08 -6.81
C GLY A 51 -7.60 -11.67 -6.37
N PHE A 52 -6.82 -11.52 -5.29
CA PHE A 52 -6.42 -10.22 -4.74
C PHE A 52 -5.89 -9.25 -5.80
N SER A 53 -4.98 -9.71 -6.67
CA SER A 53 -4.44 -8.91 -7.79
C SER A 53 -5.53 -8.36 -8.70
N SER A 54 -6.48 -9.21 -9.09
CA SER A 54 -7.52 -8.90 -10.05
C SER A 54 -8.50 -7.90 -9.44
N LEU A 55 -8.86 -8.12 -8.18
CA LEU A 55 -9.71 -7.19 -7.43
C LEU A 55 -9.04 -5.83 -7.26
N VAL A 56 -7.78 -5.81 -6.82
CA VAL A 56 -7.04 -4.54 -6.69
C VAL A 56 -6.91 -3.84 -8.03
N ARG A 57 -6.60 -4.56 -9.12
CA ARG A 57 -6.56 -3.97 -10.47
C ARG A 57 -7.90 -3.46 -10.93
N GLU A 58 -9.00 -4.12 -10.61
CA GLU A 58 -10.35 -3.65 -10.91
C GLU A 58 -10.66 -2.36 -10.15
N ILE A 59 -10.38 -2.35 -8.84
CA ILE A 59 -10.68 -1.21 -7.97
C ILE A 59 -9.81 0.00 -8.33
N VAL A 60 -8.51 -0.22 -8.51
CA VAL A 60 -7.53 0.83 -8.80
C VAL A 60 -7.58 1.25 -10.27
N GLY A 61 -7.66 0.30 -11.21
CA GLY A 61 -7.53 0.54 -12.64
C GLY A 61 -8.71 1.28 -13.29
N THR A 62 -9.77 1.58 -12.54
CA THR A 62 -10.91 2.37 -13.02
C THR A 62 -10.60 3.86 -13.18
N ARG A 63 -9.53 4.36 -12.52
CA ARG A 63 -9.12 5.78 -12.59
C ARG A 63 -7.60 5.89 -12.58
N SER A 64 -7.07 6.93 -13.23
CA SER A 64 -5.64 7.26 -13.17
C SER A 64 -5.27 8.03 -11.89
N MET A 65 -6.24 8.75 -11.31
CA MET A 65 -6.09 9.55 -10.11
C MET A 65 -7.21 9.19 -9.12
N HIS A 66 -6.84 9.12 -7.84
CA HIS A 66 -7.72 8.81 -6.73
C HIS A 66 -7.71 9.96 -5.74
N SER A 67 -8.90 10.32 -5.26
CA SER A 67 -9.05 11.13 -4.05
C SER A 67 -8.77 10.27 -2.81
N TYR A 68 -8.63 10.91 -1.66
CA TYR A 68 -8.53 10.18 -0.39
C TYR A 68 -9.81 9.37 -0.10
N ASP A 69 -10.98 9.90 -0.43
CA ASP A 69 -12.27 9.20 -0.28
C ASP A 69 -12.34 7.94 -1.16
N ASP A 70 -11.81 8.01 -2.39
CA ASP A 70 -11.68 6.83 -3.24
C ASP A 70 -10.82 5.77 -2.54
N ILE A 71 -9.65 6.15 -2.00
CA ILE A 71 -8.71 5.26 -1.31
C ILE A 71 -9.33 4.63 -0.05
N GLN A 72 -10.12 5.40 0.70
CA GLN A 72 -10.91 4.87 1.81
C GLN A 72 -11.91 3.81 1.34
N LEU A 73 -12.59 4.04 0.22
CA LEU A 73 -13.49 3.05 -0.37
C LEU A 73 -12.72 1.79 -0.82
N ILE A 74 -11.51 1.92 -1.38
CA ILE A 74 -10.64 0.77 -1.71
C ILE A 74 -10.33 -0.03 -0.44
N CYS A 75 -9.91 0.64 0.64
CA CYS A 75 -9.61 0.03 1.93
C CYS A 75 -10.81 -0.77 2.47
N ASN A 76 -12.01 -0.19 2.43
CA ASN A 76 -13.24 -0.84 2.88
C ASN A 76 -13.61 -2.05 2.01
N ARG A 77 -13.49 -1.94 0.68
CA ARG A 77 -13.74 -3.07 -0.23
C ARG A 77 -12.76 -4.22 -0.02
N LEU A 78 -11.53 -3.95 0.40
CA LEU A 78 -10.58 -4.99 0.76
C LEU A 78 -10.99 -5.70 2.06
N LEU A 79 -11.52 -4.98 3.06
CA LEU A 79 -12.06 -5.60 4.28
C LEU A 79 -13.24 -6.55 3.99
N GLU A 80 -14.04 -6.26 2.96
CA GLU A 80 -15.18 -7.11 2.57
C GLU A 80 -14.74 -8.42 1.89
N LEU A 81 -13.47 -8.55 1.49
CA LEU A 81 -12.92 -9.86 1.14
C LEU A 81 -12.90 -10.73 2.39
N THR A 82 -13.57 -11.89 2.33
CA THR A 82 -13.83 -12.81 3.44
C THR A 82 -12.60 -13.45 4.10
N SER A 83 -11.39 -12.92 3.89
CA SER A 83 -10.16 -13.46 4.47
C SER A 83 -9.13 -12.38 4.82
N ILE A 84 -9.46 -11.09 4.67
CA ILE A 84 -8.60 -10.00 5.16
C ILE A 84 -8.98 -9.72 6.62
N ASP A 85 -8.01 -9.85 7.52
CA ASP A 85 -8.21 -9.69 8.97
C ASP A 85 -8.35 -8.22 9.36
N SER A 86 -7.63 -7.34 8.65
CA SER A 86 -7.70 -5.89 8.82
C SER A 86 -7.17 -5.18 7.58
N CYS A 87 -7.57 -3.93 7.40
CA CYS A 87 -7.06 -3.06 6.34
C CYS A 87 -6.97 -1.64 6.88
N LYS A 88 -5.85 -0.98 6.62
CA LYS A 88 -5.58 0.37 7.10
C LYS A 88 -4.83 1.20 6.07
N ILE A 89 -4.94 2.51 6.22
CA ILE A 89 -4.25 3.48 5.39
C ILE A 89 -3.14 4.11 6.21
N GLU A 90 -1.91 4.06 5.70
CA GLU A 90 -0.71 4.61 6.35
C GLU A 90 -0.10 5.69 5.46
N PHE A 91 0.14 6.88 6.01
CA PHE A 91 0.78 7.96 5.27
C PHE A 91 2.29 7.85 5.38
N VAL A 92 2.96 8.09 4.25
CA VAL A 92 4.42 8.07 4.18
C VAL A 92 4.91 9.35 3.54
N ASP A 93 5.81 10.04 4.25
CA ASP A 93 6.63 11.12 3.68
C ASP A 93 8.09 10.83 3.99
N ASP A 94 8.86 10.56 2.94
CA ASP A 94 10.29 10.29 2.97
C ASP A 94 10.95 11.03 1.79
N ASP A 95 12.28 11.04 1.73
CA ASP A 95 13.02 11.78 0.71
C ASP A 95 12.73 11.29 -0.71
N ASN A 96 12.36 10.01 -0.85
CA ASN A 96 12.11 9.35 -2.15
C ASN A 96 10.63 9.03 -2.41
N PHE A 97 9.74 9.20 -1.43
CA PHE A 97 8.33 8.83 -1.58
C PHE A 97 7.47 9.72 -0.69
N SER A 98 6.45 10.35 -1.29
CA SER A 98 5.41 11.05 -0.55
C SER A 98 4.06 10.55 -1.03
N GLY A 99 3.24 10.06 -0.12
CA GLY A 99 2.01 9.35 -0.48
C GLY A 99 1.42 8.55 0.67
N LEU A 100 0.75 7.47 0.34
CA LEU A 100 0.15 6.57 1.33
C LEU A 100 0.19 5.12 0.85
N PHE A 101 0.01 4.21 1.79
CA PHE A 101 -0.17 2.79 1.54
C PHE A 101 -1.53 2.35 2.08
N ILE A 102 -2.25 1.56 1.29
CA ILE A 102 -3.27 0.66 1.84
C ILE A 102 -2.55 -0.61 2.24
N ILE A 103 -2.68 -1.04 3.49
CA ILE A 103 -2.05 -2.24 4.02
C ILE A 103 -3.13 -3.14 4.57
N ALA A 104 -3.25 -4.33 3.96
CA ALA A 104 -4.16 -5.37 4.40
C ALA A 104 -3.39 -6.46 5.13
N SER A 105 -3.99 -7.00 6.20
CA SER A 105 -3.49 -8.16 6.92
C SER A 105 -4.21 -9.40 6.40
N PHE A 106 -3.43 -10.38 5.94
CA PHE A 106 -3.91 -11.68 5.50
C PHE A 106 -2.98 -12.75 6.05
N LYS A 107 -3.36 -13.41 7.16
CA LYS A 107 -2.51 -14.42 7.80
C LYS A 107 -1.08 -13.88 8.06
N SER A 108 -0.04 -14.53 7.51
CA SER A 108 1.36 -14.10 7.62
C SER A 108 1.77 -13.04 6.59
N LEU A 109 0.86 -12.57 5.74
CA LEU A 109 1.14 -11.60 4.68
C LEU A 109 0.61 -10.22 5.02
N LEU A 110 1.33 -9.22 4.51
CA LEU A 110 0.89 -7.83 4.48
C LEU A 110 0.81 -7.34 3.03
N PRO A 111 -0.18 -7.78 2.24
CA PRO A 111 -0.41 -7.19 0.95
C PRO A 111 -0.67 -5.69 1.06
N SER A 112 -0.11 -4.95 0.12
CA SER A 112 -0.18 -3.49 0.13
C SER A 112 -0.31 -2.90 -1.25
N ILE A 113 -0.90 -1.71 -1.30
CA ILE A 113 -1.02 -0.88 -2.49
C ILE A 113 -0.39 0.45 -2.16
N SER A 114 0.59 0.87 -2.96
CA SER A 114 1.22 2.19 -2.82
C SER A 114 0.51 3.21 -3.70
N PHE A 115 0.25 4.37 -3.12
CA PHE A 115 -0.35 5.52 -3.77
C PHE A 115 0.60 6.71 -3.62
N GLN A 116 1.14 7.21 -4.72
CA GLN A 116 2.02 8.37 -4.68
C GLN A 116 1.19 9.66 -4.80
N SER A 117 1.51 10.62 -3.93
CA SER A 117 0.90 11.94 -3.92
C SER A 117 1.32 12.75 -5.14
N THR A 118 0.36 13.52 -5.66
CA THR A 118 0.56 14.52 -6.71
C THR A 118 -0.19 15.80 -6.35
N GLU A 119 -0.18 16.80 -7.24
CA GLU A 119 -0.98 18.03 -7.05
C GLU A 119 -2.48 17.80 -7.21
N SER A 120 -2.88 16.74 -7.90
CA SER A 120 -4.27 16.47 -8.27
C SER A 120 -4.87 15.27 -7.53
N GLY A 121 -4.21 14.79 -6.47
CA GLY A 121 -4.59 13.61 -5.70
C GLY A 121 -3.51 12.53 -5.76
N PHE A 122 -3.91 11.26 -5.73
CA PHE A 122 -2.98 10.14 -5.64
C PHE A 122 -3.08 9.21 -6.85
N PHE A 123 -1.96 8.75 -7.37
CA PHE A 123 -1.95 7.68 -8.38
C PHE A 123 -1.42 6.39 -7.75
N ALA A 124 -1.99 5.26 -8.12
CA ALA A 124 -1.49 3.97 -7.67
C ALA A 124 -0.19 3.61 -8.38
N ALA A 125 0.88 3.42 -7.62
CA ALA A 125 2.22 3.19 -8.15
C ALA A 125 2.57 1.69 -8.20
N SER A 126 2.20 0.91 -7.18
CA SER A 126 2.50 -0.52 -7.14
C SER A 126 1.56 -1.31 -6.23
N ILE A 127 1.47 -2.61 -6.49
CA ILE A 127 0.78 -3.60 -5.66
C ILE A 127 1.83 -4.62 -5.22
N ASN A 128 1.93 -4.86 -3.92
CA ASN A 128 2.84 -5.83 -3.32
C ASN A 128 2.03 -6.87 -2.55
N TYR A 129 2.41 -8.14 -2.63
CA TYR A 129 1.75 -9.22 -1.88
C TYR A 129 2.36 -9.45 -0.50
N ASP A 130 3.58 -8.95 -0.33
CA ASP A 130 4.30 -8.98 0.92
C ASP A 130 5.03 -7.65 1.05
N PHE A 131 4.87 -7.00 2.20
CA PHE A 131 5.54 -5.77 2.57
C PHE A 131 6.84 -6.04 3.35
N SER A 132 7.46 -7.22 3.20
CA SER A 132 8.73 -7.58 3.84
C SER A 132 9.97 -6.94 3.19
N GLN A 133 11.13 -7.12 3.83
CA GLN A 133 12.43 -6.50 3.51
C GLN A 133 12.86 -6.61 2.04
N GLU A 134 12.34 -7.57 1.27
CA GLU A 134 12.68 -7.74 -0.14
C GLU A 134 12.32 -6.51 -0.99
N ASN A 135 11.31 -5.73 -0.58
CA ASN A 135 10.97 -4.46 -1.22
C ASN A 135 11.95 -3.32 -0.91
N GLN A 136 12.70 -3.37 0.20
CA GLN A 136 13.74 -2.37 0.48
C GLN A 136 14.90 -2.48 -0.51
N ARG A 137 15.21 -3.67 -1.01
CA ARG A 137 16.28 -3.85 -2.01
C ARG A 137 15.88 -3.34 -3.40
N LYS A 138 14.60 -3.44 -3.76
CA LYS A 138 14.09 -2.99 -5.07
C LYS A 138 13.90 -1.48 -5.18
N LEU A 139 13.93 -0.75 -4.06
CA LEU A 139 13.83 0.72 -4.01
C LEU A 139 15.18 1.41 -3.75
N ARG A 140 16.26 0.64 -3.57
CA ARG A 140 17.63 1.14 -3.38
C ARG A 140 18.51 1.01 -4.63
N HIS A 141 17.96 0.50 -5.73
CA HIS A 141 18.61 0.33 -7.03
C HIS A 141 17.74 0.96 -8.11
#